data_AF-A0A537G3T4-F1
#
_entry.id   AF-A0A537G3T4-F1
#
_cell.length_a   1.000
_cell.length_b   1.000
_cell.length_c   1.000
_cell.angle_alpha   90.00
_cell.angle_beta   90.00
_cell.angle_gamma   90.00
#
_symmetry.space_group_name_H-M   'P 1'
#
loop_
_entity.id
_entity.type
_entity.pdbx_description
1 polymer ?
#
loop_
_entity_poly.entity_id
_entity_poly.type
_entity_poly.pdbx_seq_one_letter_code
_entity_poly.pdbx_strand_id
1 'polypeptide(L)' 'MAKQVNCDCGFMVRTQSDDELVRHVQLHARDIHQMEVPREKALEMAKPVEATVTI' A
#
# COMPACT_ATOMS: atom_id res chain seq x y z
N MET A 1 -0.01 -14.31 -1.03
CA MET A 1 1.22 -13.51 -0.85
C MET A 1 0.81 -12.16 -0.31
N ALA A 2 1.50 -11.63 0.70
CA ALA A 2 1.23 -10.28 1.15
C ALA A 2 1.81 -9.28 0.14
N LYS A 3 1.26 -8.08 0.10
CA LYS A 3 1.79 -6.96 -0.67
C LYS A 3 2.13 -5.81 0.27
N GLN A 4 3.12 -5.03 -0.12
CA GLN A 4 3.59 -3.88 0.64
C GLN A 4 3.82 -2.68 -0.27
N VAL A 5 3.39 -1.50 0.18
CA VAL A 5 3.75 -0.21 -0.41
C VAL A 5 4.57 0.56 0.60
N ASN A 6 5.67 1.13 0.12
CA ASN A 6 6.51 2.06 0.86
C ASN A 6 6.48 3.41 0.13
N CYS A 7 6.14 4.48 0.84
CA CYS A 7 6.26 5.84 0.36
C CYS A 7 7.53 6.48 0.95
N ASP A 8 8.16 7.36 0.17
CA ASP A 8 9.39 8.05 0.58
C ASP A 8 9.18 8.99 1.79
N CYS A 9 7.93 9.36 2.10
CA CYS A 9 7.58 10.11 3.31
C CYS A 9 7.61 9.28 4.60
N GLY A 10 7.93 7.98 4.51
CA GLY A 10 8.00 7.04 5.62
C GLY A 10 6.72 6.24 5.86
N PHE A 11 5.65 6.49 5.09
CA PHE A 11 4.44 5.66 5.15
C PHE A 11 4.71 4.26 4.59
N MET A 12 4.31 3.25 5.36
CA MET A 12 4.41 1.84 4.98
C MET A 12 3.08 1.15 5.26
N VAL A 13 2.55 0.44 4.29
CA VAL A 13 1.40 -0.45 4.47
C VAL A 13 1.69 -1.82 3.91
N ARG A 14 1.30 -2.85 4.64
CA ARG A 14 1.43 -4.25 4.25
C ARG A 14 0.17 -5.02 4.59
N THR A 15 -0.41 -5.68 3.61
CA THR A 15 -1.66 -6.45 3.79
C THR A 15 -1.62 -7.74 2.97
N GLN A 16 -2.55 -8.65 3.22
CA GLN A 16 -2.78 -9.82 2.35
C GLN A 16 -3.84 -9.55 1.26
N SER A 17 -4.51 -8.40 1.32
CA SER A 17 -5.63 -8.03 0.45
C SER A 17 -5.28 -6.82 -0.39
N ASP A 18 -5.37 -6.98 -1.71
CA ASP A 18 -5.19 -5.89 -2.67
C ASP A 18 -6.14 -4.72 -2.40
N ASP A 19 -7.38 -4.99 -2.02
CA ASP A 19 -8.38 -3.94 -1.77
C ASP A 19 -8.07 -3.15 -0.49
N GLU A 20 -7.59 -3.81 0.56
CA GLU A 20 -7.14 -3.11 1.77
C GLU A 20 -5.91 -2.26 1.47
N LEU A 21 -4.94 -2.81 0.74
CA LEU A 21 -3.73 -2.09 0.36
C LEU A 21 -4.07 -0.84 -0.45
N VAL A 22 -4.93 -0.97 -1.47
CA VAL A 22 -5.40 0.15 -2.29
C VAL A 22 -6.09 1.20 -1.43
N ARG A 23 -7.02 0.80 -0.56
CA ARG A 23 -7.74 1.72 0.32
C ARG A 23 -6.78 2.52 1.20
N HIS A 24 -5.80 1.87 1.80
CA HIS A 24 -4.82 2.53 2.66
C HIS A 24 -3.90 3.48 1.88
N VAL A 25 -3.43 3.09 0.70
CA VAL A 25 -2.61 3.94 -0.18
C VAL A 25 -3.39 5.17 -0.64
N GLN A 26 -4.64 5.00 -1.04
CA GLN A 26 -5.50 6.10 -1.48
C GLN A 26 -5.81 7.07 -0.34
N LEU A 27 -6.13 6.54 0.85
CA LEU A 27 -6.33 7.35 2.05
C LEU A 27 -5.08 8.19 2.35
N HIS A 28 -3.91 7.55 2.36
CA HIS A 28 -2.64 8.21 2.59
C HIS A 28 -2.35 9.30 1.54
N ALA A 29 -2.52 8.99 0.25
CA ALA A 29 -2.26 9.95 -0.83
C ALA A 29 -3.18 11.18 -0.71
N ARG A 30 -4.46 10.98 -0.38
CA ARG A 30 -5.42 12.08 -0.24
C ARG A 30 -5.14 12.90 1.02
N ASP A 31 -4.94 12.27 2.16
CA ASP A 31 -4.92 12.98 3.44
C ASP A 31 -3.54 13.61 3.72
N ILE A 32 -2.44 13.02 3.22
CA ILE A 32 -1.06 13.52 3.45
C ILE A 32 -0.54 14.33 2.27
N HIS A 33 -0.89 13.95 1.04
CA HIS A 33 -0.38 14.60 -0.16
C HIS A 33 -1.44 15.36 -0.95
N GLN A 34 -2.70 15.35 -0.54
CA GLN A 34 -3.82 15.95 -1.28
C GLN A 34 -3.91 15.45 -2.73
N MET A 35 -3.50 14.19 -2.96
CA MET A 35 -3.50 13.55 -4.26
C MET A 35 -4.56 12.45 -4.32
N GLU A 36 -5.18 12.30 -5.49
CA GLU A 36 -5.99 11.13 -5.79
C GLU A 36 -5.17 10.11 -6.57
N VAL A 37 -5.13 8.88 -6.08
CA VAL A 37 -4.41 7.77 -6.72
C VAL A 37 -5.43 6.73 -7.19
N PRO A 38 -5.49 6.39 -8.49
CA PRO A 38 -6.39 5.33 -8.95
C PRO A 38 -5.92 3.96 -8.46
N ARG A 39 -6.87 3.01 -8.34
CA ARG A 39 -6.61 1.65 -7.81
C ARG A 39 -5.44 0.97 -8.50
N GLU A 40 -5.40 1.04 -9.83
CA GLU A 40 -4.34 0.43 -10.64
C GLU A 40 -2.97 0.98 -10.26
N LYS A 41 -2.87 2.30 -10.08
CA LYS A 41 -1.61 2.93 -9.69
C LYS A 41 -1.17 2.52 -8.29
N ALA A 42 -2.09 2.39 -7.35
CA ALA A 42 -1.78 1.89 -6.01
C ALA A 42 -1.25 0.44 -6.03
N LEU A 43 -1.75 -0.40 -6.95
CA LEU A 43 -1.27 -1.77 -7.12
C LEU A 43 0.06 -1.86 -7.85
N GLU A 44 0.35 -0.95 -8.79
CA GLU A 44 1.67 -0.83 -9.42
C GLU A 44 2.77 -0.45 -8.42
N MET A 45 2.42 0.35 -7.40
CA MET A 45 3.33 0.73 -6.32
C MET A 45 3.61 -0.44 -5.36
N ALA A 46 2.76 -1.47 -5.39
CA ALA A 46 2.81 -2.57 -4.45
C ALA A 46 3.89 -3.60 -4.85
N LYS A 47 4.72 -3.98 -3.89
CA LYS A 47 5.69 -5.06 -4.03
C LYS A 47 5.17 -6.31 -3.32
N PRO A 48 5.25 -7.49 -3.94
CA PRO A 48 4.96 -8.74 -3.23
C PRO A 48 5.99 -8.94 -2.13
N VAL A 49 5.52 -9.36 -0.96
CA VAL A 49 6.37 -9.68 0.19
C VAL A 49 5.95 -11.03 0.74
N GLU A 50 6.95 -11.83 1.14
CA GLU A 50 6.69 -13.08 1.83
C GLU A 50 6.00 -12.80 3.16
N ALA A 51 4.89 -13.48 3.42
CA ALA A 51 4.21 -13.47 4.70
C ALA A 51 5.03 -14.28 5.73
N THR A 52 6.22 -13.83 6.08
CA THR A 52 6.97 -14.37 7.21
C THR A 52 6.30 -13.90 8.50
N VAL A 53 5.39 -14.74 8.99
CA VAL A 53 5.00 -14.75 10.40
C VAL A 53 6.20 -15.31 11.15
N THR A 54 7.02 -14.44 11.74
CA THR A 54 7.99 -14.88 12.74
C THR A 54 7.22 -15.18 14.02
N ILE A 55 7.17 -16.47 14.37
CA ILE A 55 6.59 -17.01 15.61
C ILE A 55 7.43 -16.58 16.81
#